data_AF-A0A0W8E274-F1
#
_entry.id   AF-A0A0W8E274-F1
#
_cell.length_a   1.000
_cell.length_b   1.000
_cell.length_c   1.000
_cell.angle_alpha   90.00
_cell.angle_beta   90.00
_cell.angle_gamma   90.00
#
_symmetry.space_group_name_H-M   'P 1'
#
loop_
_entity.id
_entity.type
_entity.pdbx_description
1 polymer ?
#
loop_
_entity_poly.entity_id
_entity_poly.type
_entity_poly.pdbx_seq_one_letter_code
_entity_poly.pdbx_strand_id
1 'polypeptide(L)'
;MGKASLRFAMENSVFFRDLVMKNSDYMQDYDEKMVGQLIKEMQKDPELEGFTVDELKTILLKMRVFQLGISVMAANGLLPKDYEMQDLMDILSSAANDVILSARLSKGGN
;
A
#
# COMPACT_ATOMS: atom_id res chain seq x y z
N MET A 1 -3.14 6.72 3.10
CA MET A 1 -3.00 5.78 4.25
C MET A 1 -1.56 5.29 4.51
N GLY A 2 -0.54 5.58 3.70
CA GLY A 2 0.82 5.02 3.93
C GLY A 2 1.70 5.69 4.99
N LYS A 3 1.59 7.02 5.17
CA LYS A 3 2.54 7.81 5.98
C LYS A 3 2.63 7.38 7.45
N ALA A 4 1.49 7.12 8.08
CA ALA A 4 1.45 6.75 9.50
C ALA A 4 2.07 5.37 9.75
N SER A 5 1.74 4.39 8.90
CA SER A 5 2.31 3.04 8.96
C SER A 5 3.81 3.05 8.72
N LEU A 6 4.27 3.81 7.73
CA LEU A 6 5.69 3.94 7.41
C LEU A 6 6.47 4.64 8.53
N ARG A 7 5.92 5.72 9.10
CA ARG A 7 6.51 6.40 10.26
C ARG A 7 6.61 5.47 11.45
N PHE A 8 5.56 4.69 11.73
CA PHE A 8 5.60 3.70 12.79
C PHE A 8 6.67 2.64 12.54
N ALA A 9 6.84 2.17 11.30
CA ALA A 9 7.89 1.22 10.96
C ALA A 9 9.31 1.77 11.17
N MET A 10 9.55 3.04 10.85
CA MET A 10 10.84 3.70 11.03
C MET A 10 11.14 4.03 12.50
N GLU A 11 10.19 4.63 13.21
CA GLU A 11 10.38 5.14 14.58
C GLU A 11 10.26 4.04 15.65
N ASN A 12 9.49 2.99 15.37
CA ASN A 12 9.16 1.92 16.33
C ASN A 12 9.44 0.54 15.74
N SER A 13 10.59 0.37 15.09
CA SER A 13 10.93 -0.80 14.27
C SER A 13 10.85 -2.15 15.00
N VAL A 14 11.17 -2.22 16.29
CA VAL A 14 11.04 -3.46 17.09
C VAL A 14 9.57 -3.87 17.22
N PHE A 15 8.71 -2.94 17.64
CA PHE A 15 7.27 -3.18 17.78
C PHE A 15 6.59 -3.46 16.46
N PHE A 16 6.99 -2.75 15.39
CA PHE A 16 6.46 -3.01 14.05
C PHE A 16 6.77 -4.44 13.58
N ARG A 17 8.01 -4.90 13.75
CA ARG A 17 8.40 -6.28 13.41
C ARG A 17 7.60 -7.30 14.19
N ASP A 18 7.44 -7.09 15.49
CA ASP A 18 6.61 -7.97 16.33
C ASP A 18 5.14 -7.99 15.89
N LEU A 19 4.56 -6.82 15.59
CA LEU A 19 3.18 -6.69 15.13
C LEU A 19 2.95 -7.45 13.81
N VAL A 20 3.81 -7.24 12.82
CA VAL A 20 3.69 -7.87 11.50
C VAL A 20 3.96 -9.38 11.55
N MET A 21 4.88 -9.84 12.40
CA MET A 21 5.25 -11.26 12.48
C MET A 21 4.34 -12.10 13.39
N LYS A 22 3.77 -11.51 14.45
CA LYS A 22 3.03 -12.26 15.49
C LYS A 22 1.51 -12.10 15.41
N ASN A 23 0.99 -11.04 14.79
CA ASN A 23 -0.45 -10.79 14.72
C ASN A 23 -0.98 -10.91 13.28
N SER A 24 -1.13 -12.16 12.80
CA SER A 24 -1.87 -12.46 11.56
C SER A 24 -3.32 -11.96 11.62
N ASP A 25 -3.92 -12.01 12.82
CA ASP A 25 -5.34 -11.73 13.02
C ASP A 25 -5.65 -10.23 12.95
N TYR A 26 -4.72 -9.37 13.40
CA TYR A 26 -4.84 -7.91 13.26
C TYR A 26 -4.82 -7.47 11.80
N MET A 27 -4.08 -8.19 10.95
CA MET A 27 -4.05 -7.96 9.51
C MET A 27 -5.32 -8.50 8.83
N GLN A 28 -5.90 -9.62 9.31
CA GLN A 28 -7.15 -10.20 8.77
C GLN A 28 -8.40 -9.36 9.07
N ASP A 29 -8.58 -8.85 10.30
CA ASP A 29 -9.76 -8.05 10.66
C ASP A 29 -9.76 -6.66 10.00
N TYR A 30 -8.57 -6.14 9.66
CA TYR A 30 -8.42 -4.92 8.88
C TYR A 30 -8.93 -5.11 7.43
N ASP A 31 -8.97 -6.34 6.91
CA ASP A 31 -9.30 -6.59 5.52
C ASP A 31 -10.80 -6.48 5.23
N GLU A 32 -11.71 -7.09 6.00
CA GLU A 32 -13.10 -7.18 5.50
C GLU A 32 -13.87 -5.85 5.56
N LYS A 33 -13.79 -5.12 6.68
CA LYS A 33 -14.59 -3.88 6.87
C LYS A 33 -13.95 -2.67 6.22
N MET A 34 -12.62 -2.52 6.30
CA MET A 34 -11.94 -1.36 5.70
C MET A 34 -11.81 -1.49 4.18
N VAL A 35 -11.63 -2.69 3.62
CA VAL A 35 -11.56 -2.84 2.16
C VAL A 35 -12.85 -2.36 1.51
N GLY A 36 -14.02 -2.72 2.07
CA GLY A 36 -15.30 -2.24 1.52
C GLY A 36 -15.42 -0.72 1.49
N GLN A 37 -14.95 -0.01 2.53
CA GLN A 37 -14.94 1.45 2.55
C GLN A 37 -13.90 2.04 1.60
N LEU A 38 -12.69 1.47 1.55
CA LEU A 38 -11.62 1.93 0.67
C LEU A 38 -12.00 1.78 -0.81
N ILE A 39 -12.66 0.68 -1.18
CA ILE A 39 -13.17 0.50 -2.55
C ILE A 39 -14.20 1.58 -2.89
N LYS A 40 -15.09 1.94 -1.97
CA LYS A 40 -16.05 3.04 -2.19
C LYS A 40 -15.37 4.39 -2.38
N GLU A 41 -14.27 4.66 -1.68
CA GLU A 41 -13.50 5.88 -1.90
C GLU A 41 -12.74 5.82 -3.23
N MET A 42 -12.14 4.69 -3.58
CA MET A 42 -11.47 4.48 -4.87
C MET A 42 -12.43 4.65 -6.06
N GLN A 43 -13.70 4.27 -5.92
CA GLN A 43 -14.72 4.47 -6.97
C GLN A 43 -15.07 5.95 -7.21
N LYS A 44 -14.72 6.86 -6.30
CA LYS A 44 -14.91 8.30 -6.47
C LYS A 44 -13.71 8.98 -7.14
N ASP A 45 -12.61 8.25 -7.31
CA ASP A 45 -11.37 8.79 -7.87
C ASP A 45 -11.44 8.80 -9.41
N PRO A 46 -11.30 9.96 -10.07
CA PRO A 46 -11.29 10.06 -11.53
C PRO A 46 -10.19 9.20 -12.20
N GLU A 47 -9.04 9.01 -11.55
CA GLU A 47 -7.95 8.18 -12.09
C GLU A 47 -8.29 6.68 -12.08
N LEU A 48 -9.30 6.29 -11.31
CA LEU A 48 -9.77 4.91 -11.18
C LEU A 48 -11.12 4.68 -11.88
N GLU A 49 -11.65 5.69 -12.58
CA GLU A 49 -12.88 5.55 -13.34
C GLU A 49 -12.78 4.43 -14.38
N GLY A 50 -13.85 3.64 -14.51
CA GLY A 50 -13.95 2.53 -15.46
C GLY A 50 -13.41 1.19 -14.95
N PHE A 51 -12.77 1.14 -13.79
CA PHE A 51 -12.42 -0.13 -13.14
C PHE A 51 -13.63 -0.78 -12.44
N THR A 52 -13.74 -2.10 -12.55
CA THR A 52 -14.71 -2.90 -11.78
C THR A 52 -14.26 -3.01 -10.33
N VAL A 53 -15.19 -3.40 -9.44
CA VAL A 53 -14.88 -3.63 -8.02
C VAL A 53 -13.73 -4.63 -7.82
N ASP A 54 -13.65 -5.69 -8.63
CA ASP A 54 -12.61 -6.70 -8.49
C ASP A 54 -11.26 -6.23 -9.06
N GLU A 55 -11.27 -5.39 -10.09
CA GLU A 55 -10.06 -4.69 -10.56
C GLU A 55 -9.54 -3.72 -9.50
N LEU A 56 -10.44 -2.96 -8.84
CA LEU A 56 -10.08 -2.05 -7.74
C LEU A 56 -9.53 -2.80 -6.53
N LYS A 57 -10.10 -3.95 -6.16
CA LYS A 57 -9.54 -4.82 -5.10
C LYS A 57 -8.14 -5.30 -5.46
N THR A 58 -7.92 -5.64 -6.72
CA THR A 58 -6.60 -6.08 -7.20
C THR A 58 -5.58 -4.94 -7.11
N ILE A 59 -5.93 -3.73 -7.54
CA ILE A 59 -5.10 -2.53 -7.40
C ILE A 59 -4.77 -2.26 -5.93
N LEU A 60 -5.79 -2.27 -5.07
CA LEU A 60 -5.65 -2.04 -3.63
C LEU A 60 -4.70 -3.06 -2.97
N LEU A 61 -4.83 -4.35 -3.33
CA LEU A 61 -3.97 -5.40 -2.81
C LEU A 61 -2.51 -5.19 -3.22
N LYS A 62 -2.24 -4.88 -4.50
CA LYS A 62 -0.89 -4.58 -4.99
C LYS A 62 -0.26 -3.42 -4.19
N MET A 63 -1.02 -2.35 -3.98
CA MET A 63 -0.55 -1.20 -3.21
C MET A 63 -0.25 -1.53 -1.75
N ARG A 64 -1.09 -2.36 -1.11
CA ARG A 64 -0.87 -2.81 0.27
C ARG A 64 0.38 -3.69 0.40
N VAL A 65 0.58 -4.62 -0.53
CA VAL A 65 1.79 -5.47 -0.56
C VAL A 65 3.04 -4.61 -0.70
N PHE A 66 3.02 -3.63 -1.60
CA PHE A 66 4.14 -2.73 -1.80
C PHE A 66 4.41 -1.85 -0.57
N GLN A 67 3.36 -1.28 0.03
CA GLN A 67 3.46 -0.48 1.26
C GLN A 67 4.03 -1.32 2.42
N LEU A 68 3.58 -2.57 2.58
CA LEU A 68 4.10 -3.45 3.62
C LEU A 68 5.57 -3.76 3.37
N GLY A 69 5.95 -4.08 2.12
CA GLY A 69 7.33 -4.36 1.73
C GLY A 69 8.28 -3.21 2.08
N ILE A 70 7.95 -1.98 1.68
CA ILE A 70 8.79 -0.81 1.98
C ILE A 70 8.85 -0.52 3.49
N SER A 71 7.75 -0.75 4.22
CA SER A 71 7.72 -0.59 5.68
C SER A 71 8.63 -1.62 6.38
N VAL A 72 8.64 -2.87 5.91
CA VAL A 72 9.55 -3.91 6.41
C VAL A 72 11.00 -3.56 6.09
N MET A 73 11.29 -3.08 4.88
CA MET A 73 12.65 -2.63 4.52
C MET A 73 13.10 -1.47 5.41
N ALA A 74 12.23 -0.49 5.65
CA ALA A 74 12.50 0.64 6.53
C ALA A 74 12.78 0.20 7.98
N ALA A 75 11.92 -0.66 8.54
CA ALA A 75 12.08 -1.16 9.91
C ALA A 75 13.36 -1.99 10.11
N ASN A 76 13.88 -2.62 9.06
CA ASN A 76 15.09 -3.42 9.12
C ASN A 76 16.35 -2.66 8.66
N GLY A 77 16.25 -1.37 8.35
CA GLY A 77 17.38 -0.58 7.86
C GLY A 77 17.94 -1.08 6.52
N LEU A 78 17.08 -1.68 5.68
CA LEU A 78 17.44 -2.22 4.36
C LEU A 78 17.33 -1.18 3.24
N LEU A 79 16.88 0.03 3.56
CA LEU A 79 16.83 1.15 2.63
C LEU A 79 18.21 1.80 2.50
N PRO A 80 18.52 2.41 1.34
CA PRO A 80 19.68 3.29 1.21
C PRO A 80 19.68 4.39 2.29
N LYS A 81 20.87 4.74 2.80
CA LYS A 81 21.01 5.64 3.97
C LYS A 81 20.58 7.08 3.71
N ASP A 82 20.53 7.46 2.44
CA ASP A 82 20.14 8.76 1.92
C ASP A 82 18.62 8.92 1.74
N TYR A 83 17.85 7.85 1.94
CA TYR A 83 16.39 7.90 1.77
C TYR A 83 15.72 8.31 3.08
N GLU A 84 15.06 9.45 3.05
CA GLU A 84 14.25 9.97 4.14
C GLU A 84 12.77 9.62 3.97
N MET A 85 11.96 9.94 4.98
CA MET A 85 10.52 9.68 4.96
C MET A 85 9.83 10.25 3.71
N GLN A 86 10.25 11.42 3.23
CA GLN A 86 9.64 12.03 2.06
C GLN A 86 9.94 11.23 0.79
N ASP A 87 11.18 10.75 0.61
CA ASP A 87 11.56 9.92 -0.54
C ASP A 87 10.72 8.62 -0.58
N LEU A 88 10.49 8.00 0.57
CA LEU A 88 9.66 6.80 0.66
C LEU A 88 8.18 7.08 0.35
N MET A 89 7.68 8.25 0.75
CA MET A 89 6.33 8.69 0.38
C MET A 89 6.22 8.95 -1.12
N ASP A 90 7.25 9.53 -1.73
CA ASP A 90 7.28 9.81 -3.17
C ASP A 90 7.35 8.51 -3.97
N ILE A 91 8.14 7.52 -3.52
CA ILE A 91 8.16 6.16 -4.09
C ILE A 91 6.81 5.48 -3.99
N LEU A 92 6.14 5.57 -2.82
CA LEU A 92 4.80 5.01 -2.65
C LEU A 92 3.78 5.65 -3.60
N SER A 93 3.88 6.97 -3.81
CA SER A 93 3.02 7.70 -4.76
C SER A 93 3.33 7.30 -6.20
N SER A 94 4.61 7.21 -6.58
CA SER A 94 5.02 6.80 -7.92
C SER A 94 4.55 5.38 -8.22
N ALA A 95 4.74 4.45 -7.29
CA ALA A 95 4.28 3.07 -7.44
C ALA A 95 2.76 2.97 -7.59
N ALA A 96 1.99 3.85 -6.94
CA ALA A 96 0.55 3.94 -7.15
C ALA A 96 0.21 4.27 -8.61
N ASN A 97 0.87 5.29 -9.16
CA ASN A 97 0.70 5.67 -10.55
C ASN A 97 1.08 4.54 -11.51
N ASP A 98 2.20 3.84 -11.25
CA ASP A 98 2.66 2.73 -12.07
C ASP A 98 1.65 1.56 -12.08
N VAL A 99 1.09 1.22 -10.91
CA VAL A 99 0.08 0.16 -10.78
C VAL A 99 -1.20 0.53 -11.51
N ILE A 100 -1.67 1.77 -11.37
CA ILE A 100 -2.89 2.26 -12.03
C ILE A 100 -2.71 2.28 -13.54
N LEU A 101 -1.59 2.84 -14.03
CA LEU A 101 -1.27 2.90 -15.45
C LEU A 101 -1.18 1.49 -16.06
N SER A 102 -0.47 0.58 -15.39
CA SER A 102 -0.37 -0.83 -15.82
C SER A 102 -1.75 -1.48 -15.90
N ALA A 103 -2.61 -1.28 -14.89
CA ALA A 103 -3.96 -1.82 -14.89
C ALA A 103 -4.82 -1.26 -16.04
N ARG A 104 -4.70 0.04 -16.36
CA ARG A 104 -5.40 0.65 -17.51
C ARG A 104 -4.92 0.06 -18.84
N LEU A 105 -3.61 -0.10 -19.02
CA LEU A 105 -3.03 -0.69 -20.23
C LEU A 105 -3.50 -2.14 -20.44
N SER A 106 -3.52 -2.95 -19.37
CA SER A 106 -4.02 -4.33 -19.45
C SER A 106 -5.51 -4.40 -19.79
N LYS A 107 -6.30 -3.39 -19.41
CA LYS A 107 -7.73 -3.30 -19.74
C LYS A 107 -7.97 -2.89 -21.20
N GLY A 108 -7.18 -1.96 -21.73
CA GLY A 108 -7.29 -1.48 -23.11
C GLY A 108 -6.62 -2.37 -24.17
N GLY A 109 -5.83 -3.36 -23.73
CA GLY A 109 -5.22 -4.38 -24.59
C GLY A 109 -6.08 -5.62 -24.84
N ASN A 110 -7.30 -5.65 -24.32
CA ASN A 110 -8.31 -6.71 -24.54
C ASN A 110 -9.40 -6.26 -25.50
#